data_AF-A0A180FPP9-F1
#
_entry.id   AF-A0A180FPP9-F1
#
_cell.length_a   1.000
_cell.length_b   1.000
_cell.length_c   1.000
_cell.angle_alpha   90.00
_cell.angle_beta   90.00
_cell.angle_gamma   90.00
#
_symmetry.space_group_name_H-M   'P 1'
#
loop_
_entity.id
_entity.type
_entity.pdbx_description
1 polymer ?
#
loop_
_entity_poly.entity_id
_entity_poly.type
_entity_poly.pdbx_seq_one_letter_code
_entity_poly.pdbx_strand_id
1 'polypeptide(L)'
;MVNNRANVVLFLICKTNGGKMISYLYLHPFPKSSYICRRIKTVQAMSMVKCIGILTSGGDAPGMNAAIRAVTRAAIHNGMSVKGIYRGYKGLITNEIKEFKTQDVSNIIPRGGTILKTARCEEFRTVEGRQLAYERLVEHNIDALVAIGGDGTLTGARIFAQEFNYPVVGLPGTIDNDLFGTDVTIGYDTALNTIMECVDKIRDTATSHERLFFIEVMGREAGFLALNGAIASGSEAAIIPEIYLERDQLAEMIETGFRKSKSSSIVLVAESEVTGGAIGVAARVKKEYPQFDVRVSILGHLQRGGSPTAQDRILATRMGVAAIDALLDDQRNVMIGIQNNAIVYVPFSKAIKNLKPINPDIMKTLEIVSI
;
A
#
# COMPACT_ATOMS: atom_id res chain seq x y z
N MET A 1 60.99 1.55 -28.31
CA MET A 1 60.24 2.79 -28.61
C MET A 1 59.11 2.92 -27.59
N VAL A 2 59.24 3.85 -26.66
CA VAL A 2 58.20 4.21 -25.68
C VAL A 2 57.10 4.96 -26.45
N ASN A 3 55.85 4.47 -26.41
CA ASN A 3 54.73 5.15 -27.07
C ASN A 3 53.79 5.75 -26.03
N ASN A 4 53.96 7.04 -25.80
CA ASN A 4 53.16 7.90 -24.92
C ASN A 4 51.79 8.15 -25.60
N ARG A 5 50.69 7.62 -25.04
CA ARG A 5 49.33 8.08 -25.40
C ARG A 5 48.77 8.90 -24.25
N ALA A 6 48.83 10.22 -24.40
CA ALA A 6 48.25 11.18 -23.46
C ALA A 6 46.71 11.09 -23.50
N ASN A 7 46.09 10.82 -22.35
CA ASN A 7 44.65 10.99 -22.15
C ASN A 7 44.35 12.49 -22.10
N VAL A 8 43.54 13.01 -23.03
CA VAL A 8 43.09 14.41 -22.99
C VAL A 8 41.79 14.46 -22.19
N VAL A 9 41.86 15.00 -20.97
CA VAL A 9 40.66 15.34 -20.18
C VAL A 9 40.32 16.80 -20.50
N LEU A 10 39.21 17.01 -21.22
CA LEU A 10 38.72 18.36 -21.51
C LEU A 10 37.83 18.82 -20.35
N PHE A 11 38.25 19.87 -19.63
CA PHE A 11 37.46 20.50 -18.58
C PHE A 11 36.52 21.54 -19.19
N LEU A 12 35.23 21.23 -19.26
CA LEU A 12 34.20 22.22 -19.59
C LEU A 12 33.62 22.77 -18.28
N ILE A 13 34.04 23.96 -17.89
CA ILE A 13 33.45 24.72 -16.78
C ILE A 13 32.27 25.50 -17.35
N CYS A 14 31.05 24.99 -17.19
CA CYS A 14 29.85 25.73 -17.54
C CYS A 14 29.36 26.50 -16.30
N LYS A 15 29.44 27.84 -16.33
CA LYS A 15 28.88 28.70 -15.27
C LYS A 15 27.40 28.94 -15.56
N THR A 16 26.53 28.53 -14.66
CA THR A 16 25.13 29.02 -14.59
C THR A 16 24.93 29.77 -13.27
N ASN A 17 24.09 30.81 -13.29
CA ASN A 17 23.76 31.64 -12.13
C ASN A 17 23.19 30.77 -11.00
N GLY A 18 24.02 30.42 -10.03
CA GLY A 18 23.62 29.61 -8.86
C GLY A 18 24.70 28.66 -8.30
N GLY A 19 25.81 28.42 -9.01
CA GLY A 19 26.91 27.59 -8.49
C GLY A 19 27.84 27.04 -9.57
N LYS A 20 29.07 26.66 -9.20
CA LYS A 20 30.06 26.09 -10.13
C LYS A 20 29.67 24.65 -10.49
N MET A 21 29.33 24.40 -11.74
CA MET A 21 29.16 23.07 -12.32
C MET A 21 30.52 22.58 -12.82
N ILE A 22 30.96 21.38 -12.39
CA ILE A 22 32.14 20.71 -12.97
C ILE A 22 31.61 19.45 -13.67
N SER A 23 31.59 19.48 -15.00
CA SER A 23 31.20 18.34 -15.83
C SER A 23 32.46 17.64 -16.35
N TYR A 24 32.59 16.34 -16.11
CA TYR A 24 33.69 15.53 -16.63
C TYR A 24 33.24 14.82 -17.92
N LEU A 25 33.94 15.07 -19.03
CA LEU A 25 33.72 14.36 -20.29
C LEU A 25 34.92 13.43 -20.54
N TYR A 26 34.71 12.12 -20.43
CA TYR A 26 35.70 11.12 -20.85
C TYR A 26 35.52 10.84 -22.35
N LEU A 27 36.50 11.27 -23.15
CA LEU A 27 36.54 10.95 -24.59
C LEU A 27 37.52 9.79 -24.80
N HIS A 28 37.01 8.61 -25.15
CA HIS A 28 37.85 7.52 -25.66
C HIS A 28 38.16 7.77 -27.15
N PRO A 29 39.41 7.55 -27.61
CA PRO A 29 39.75 7.68 -29.03
C PRO A 29 39.35 6.40 -29.78
N PHE A 30 38.11 6.32 -30.24
CA PHE A 30 37.69 5.35 -31.26
C PHE A 30 36.93 6.05 -32.40
N PRO A 31 37.03 5.55 -33.65
CA PRO A 31 36.64 6.31 -34.83
C PRO A 31 35.11 6.30 -35.03
N LYS A 32 34.58 7.50 -35.27
CA LYS A 32 33.34 7.87 -35.97
C LYS A 32 32.22 6.80 -36.00
N SER A 33 31.41 6.75 -34.94
CA SER A 33 29.93 6.66 -34.99
C SER A 33 29.44 6.41 -33.56
N SER A 34 28.34 7.05 -33.16
CA SER A 34 27.65 6.93 -31.86
C SER A 34 28.36 7.50 -30.62
N TYR A 35 28.12 8.79 -30.34
CA TYR A 35 28.33 9.36 -29.01
C TYR A 35 27.15 8.97 -28.10
N ILE A 36 27.35 8.01 -27.21
CA ILE A 36 26.39 7.72 -26.14
C ILE A 36 26.61 8.74 -25.03
N CYS A 37 25.71 9.74 -24.93
CA CYS A 37 25.64 10.63 -23.78
C CYS A 37 25.10 9.83 -22.58
N ARG A 38 26.00 9.16 -21.83
CA ARG A 38 25.64 8.65 -20.51
C ARG A 38 25.46 9.86 -19.58
N ARG A 39 24.23 10.12 -19.13
CA ARG A 39 23.96 11.02 -18.00
C ARG A 39 24.78 10.54 -16.80
N ILE A 40 25.88 11.23 -16.52
CA ILE A 40 26.57 11.12 -15.24
C ILE A 40 25.62 11.73 -14.23
N LYS A 41 25.17 10.93 -13.24
CA LYS A 41 24.41 11.44 -12.09
C LYS A 41 25.27 12.54 -11.45
N THR A 42 24.79 13.77 -11.53
CA THR A 42 25.33 14.91 -10.80
C THR A 42 25.39 14.52 -9.33
N VAL A 43 26.54 14.72 -8.67
CA VAL A 43 26.61 14.71 -7.20
C VAL A 43 25.87 15.96 -6.74
N GLN A 44 24.55 15.86 -6.68
CA GLN A 44 23.68 16.84 -6.03
C GLN A 44 24.05 16.85 -4.55
N ALA A 45 24.09 18.05 -3.95
CA ALA A 45 24.33 18.21 -2.52
C ALA A 45 23.49 17.21 -1.73
N MET A 46 24.15 16.34 -0.94
CA MET A 46 23.47 15.32 -0.13
C MET A 46 22.37 15.99 0.70
N SER A 47 21.14 15.47 0.60
CA SER A 47 20.03 15.87 1.46
C SER A 47 20.48 15.86 2.94
N MET A 48 20.14 16.90 3.71
CA MET A 48 20.55 17.05 5.11
C MET A 48 19.86 16.08 6.09
N VAL A 49 19.07 15.11 5.62
CA VAL A 49 18.36 14.16 6.47
C VAL A 49 19.36 13.18 7.09
N LYS A 50 19.62 13.31 8.40
CA LYS A 50 20.54 12.45 9.18
C LYS A 50 19.80 11.42 10.02
N CYS A 51 18.57 11.72 10.44
CA CYS A 51 17.74 10.83 11.22
C CYS A 51 16.33 10.74 10.65
N ILE A 52 15.81 9.53 10.52
CA ILE A 52 14.44 9.27 10.10
C ILE A 52 13.63 8.61 11.21
N GLY A 53 12.37 8.99 11.33
CA GLY A 53 11.37 8.32 12.16
C GLY A 53 10.49 7.43 11.30
N ILE A 54 10.20 6.22 11.76
CA ILE A 54 9.32 5.27 11.09
C ILE A 54 8.13 4.99 11.99
N LEU A 55 6.91 5.10 11.45
CA LEU A 55 5.69 4.76 12.17
C LEU A 55 4.74 3.93 11.30
N THR A 56 3.98 3.05 11.94
CA THR A 56 2.80 2.40 11.35
C THR A 56 1.53 2.90 12.01
N SER A 57 0.52 3.22 11.21
CA SER A 57 -0.77 3.71 11.72
C SER A 57 -1.93 3.17 10.87
N GLY A 58 -3.15 3.24 11.39
CA GLY A 58 -4.33 2.65 10.77
C GLY A 58 -4.51 1.16 11.13
N GLY A 59 -5.32 0.44 10.34
CA GLY A 59 -5.41 -1.01 10.44
C GLY A 59 -4.09 -1.64 9.99
N ASP A 60 -3.64 -2.68 10.69
CA ASP A 60 -2.45 -3.41 10.28
C ASP A 60 -2.70 -4.22 9.01
N ALA A 61 -1.64 -4.40 8.22
CA ALA A 61 -1.68 -5.13 6.96
C ALA A 61 -0.45 -6.04 6.85
N PRO A 62 -0.58 -7.26 6.30
CA PRO A 62 0.56 -8.14 6.08
C PRO A 62 1.62 -7.45 5.20
N GLY A 63 2.87 -7.41 5.66
CA GLY A 63 3.97 -6.77 4.92
C GLY A 63 4.41 -5.42 5.48
N MET A 64 3.68 -4.83 6.44
CA MET A 64 4.17 -3.64 7.17
C MET A 64 5.55 -3.87 7.80
N ASN A 65 5.81 -5.04 8.39
CA ASN A 65 7.14 -5.41 8.89
C ASN A 65 8.21 -5.48 7.80
N ALA A 66 7.86 -5.90 6.59
CA ALA A 66 8.78 -5.91 5.47
C ALA A 66 9.13 -4.49 5.02
N ALA A 67 8.16 -3.58 5.02
CA ALA A 67 8.37 -2.15 4.77
C ALA A 67 9.26 -1.51 5.85
N ILE A 68 8.97 -1.71 7.14
CA ILE A 68 9.80 -1.23 8.26
C ILE A 68 11.24 -1.70 8.07
N ARG A 69 11.44 -3.00 7.83
CA ARG A 69 12.76 -3.58 7.60
C ARG A 69 13.49 -2.91 6.44
N ALA A 70 12.80 -2.71 5.31
CA ALA A 70 13.40 -2.14 4.11
C ALA A 70 13.81 -0.68 4.31
N VAL A 71 12.92 0.14 4.89
CA VAL A 71 13.20 1.53 5.24
C VAL A 71 14.38 1.61 6.21
N THR A 72 14.38 0.82 7.30
CA THR A 72 15.48 0.81 8.27
C THR A 72 16.81 0.42 7.64
N ARG A 73 16.84 -0.66 6.84
CA ARG A 73 18.10 -1.13 6.22
C ARG A 73 18.61 -0.17 5.15
N ALA A 74 17.72 0.42 4.34
CA ALA A 74 18.09 1.38 3.32
C ALA A 74 18.61 2.69 3.93
N ALA A 75 18.00 3.17 5.01
CA ALA A 75 18.47 4.35 5.73
C ALA A 75 19.86 4.14 6.34
N ILE A 76 20.07 3.02 7.05
CA ILE A 76 21.38 2.67 7.62
C ILE A 76 22.44 2.51 6.53
N HIS A 77 22.09 1.88 5.39
CA HIS A 77 22.99 1.75 4.25
C HIS A 77 23.45 3.11 3.70
N ASN A 78 22.58 4.12 3.72
CA ASN A 78 22.88 5.49 3.31
C ASN A 78 23.42 6.38 4.44
N GLY A 79 23.85 5.79 5.57
CA GLY A 79 24.48 6.52 6.68
C GLY A 79 23.51 7.32 7.57
N MET A 80 22.21 7.07 7.46
CA MET A 80 21.19 7.71 8.29
C MET A 80 20.94 6.87 9.56
N SER A 81 20.61 7.56 10.65
CA SER A 81 20.08 6.95 11.87
C SER A 81 18.57 6.75 11.77
N VAL A 82 18.04 5.75 12.49
CA VAL A 82 16.64 5.36 12.38
C VAL A 82 16.01 5.30 13.77
N LYS A 83 14.80 5.84 13.90
CA LYS A 83 14.00 5.74 15.12
C LYS A 83 12.64 5.11 14.80
N GLY A 84 12.31 4.02 15.48
CA GLY A 84 11.00 3.41 15.47
C GLY A 84 10.06 4.13 16.44
N ILE A 85 8.91 4.56 15.93
CA ILE A 85 7.85 5.21 16.70
C ILE A 85 6.73 4.19 16.91
N TYR A 86 6.54 3.77 18.15
CA TYR A 86 5.53 2.76 18.46
C TYR A 86 4.13 3.36 18.45
N ARG A 87 3.09 2.55 18.21
CA ARG A 87 1.66 2.93 18.27
C ARG A 87 1.30 4.13 17.37
N GLY A 88 1.98 4.30 16.25
CA GLY A 88 1.69 5.35 15.27
C GLY A 88 1.78 6.76 15.86
N TYR A 89 0.85 7.63 15.46
CA TYR A 89 0.80 9.02 15.95
C TYR A 89 0.59 9.12 17.47
N LYS A 90 -0.09 8.15 18.09
CA LYS A 90 -0.29 8.15 19.55
C LYS A 90 1.06 8.06 20.27
N GLY A 91 1.90 7.12 19.87
CA GLY A 91 3.22 6.98 20.48
C GLY A 91 4.19 8.08 20.07
N LEU A 92 3.99 8.75 18.93
CA LEU A 92 4.71 9.98 18.63
C LEU A 92 4.41 11.05 19.70
N ILE A 93 3.13 11.26 20.03
CA ILE A 93 2.71 12.24 21.05
C ILE A 93 3.17 11.82 22.46
N THR A 94 3.01 10.54 22.81
CA THR A 94 3.35 10.00 24.15
C THR A 94 4.83 9.65 24.30
N ASN A 95 5.67 10.00 23.32
CA ASN A 95 7.13 9.82 23.36
C ASN A 95 7.59 8.34 23.42
N GLU A 96 6.87 7.42 22.78
CA GLU A 96 7.23 6.00 22.62
C GLU A 96 8.18 5.79 21.42
N ILE A 97 9.34 6.45 21.46
CA ILE A 97 10.33 6.46 20.37
C ILE A 97 11.58 5.68 20.78
N LYS A 98 12.07 4.79 19.91
CA LYS A 98 13.28 4.00 20.15
C LYS A 98 14.23 4.03 18.96
N GLU A 99 15.53 4.06 19.23
CA GLU A 99 16.55 3.89 18.21
C GLU A 99 16.50 2.47 17.62
N PHE A 100 16.58 2.38 16.29
CA PHE A 100 16.59 1.13 15.54
C PHE A 100 17.96 0.91 14.90
N LYS A 101 18.49 -0.29 15.08
CA LYS A 101 19.67 -0.83 14.42
C LYS A 101 19.27 -1.99 13.50
N THR A 102 20.22 -2.47 12.70
CA THR A 102 19.99 -3.58 11.76
C THR A 102 19.42 -4.84 12.43
N GLN A 103 19.79 -5.08 13.70
CA GLN A 103 19.33 -6.22 14.49
C GLN A 103 17.85 -6.14 14.90
N ASP A 104 17.31 -4.94 15.11
CA ASP A 104 15.93 -4.74 15.57
C ASP A 104 14.90 -5.10 14.49
N VAL A 105 15.33 -5.12 13.22
CA VAL A 105 14.54 -5.53 12.06
C VAL A 105 14.95 -6.88 11.49
N SER A 106 15.64 -7.71 12.28
CA SER A 106 15.97 -9.09 11.91
C SER A 106 14.78 -10.02 12.14
N ASN A 107 14.60 -10.99 11.24
CA ASN A 107 13.56 -12.03 11.33
C ASN A 107 12.10 -11.53 11.43
N ILE A 108 11.84 -10.28 11.02
CA ILE A 108 10.47 -9.71 10.97
C ILE A 108 9.83 -9.79 9.58
N ILE A 109 10.61 -10.04 8.51
CA ILE A 109 10.08 -10.07 7.14
C ILE A 109 8.92 -11.05 6.91
N PRO A 110 8.87 -12.27 7.52
CA PRO A 110 7.73 -13.16 7.34
C PRO A 110 6.60 -12.91 8.36
N ARG A 111 6.73 -11.94 9.27
CA ARG A 111 5.75 -11.72 10.33
C ARG A 111 4.62 -10.83 9.82
N GLY A 112 3.37 -11.26 10.02
CA GLY A 112 2.19 -10.40 9.88
C GLY A 112 2.17 -9.26 10.90
N GLY A 113 1.19 -8.38 10.75
CA GLY A 113 1.02 -7.19 11.61
C GLY A 113 2.22 -6.22 11.54
N THR A 114 2.45 -5.51 12.64
CA THR A 114 3.55 -4.53 12.77
C THR A 114 4.24 -4.62 14.14
N ILE A 115 5.58 -4.69 14.15
CA ILE A 115 6.39 -4.65 15.38
C ILE A 115 6.30 -3.31 16.10
N LEU A 116 5.99 -2.23 15.38
CA LEU A 116 5.79 -0.90 15.96
C LEU A 116 4.41 -0.77 16.59
N LYS A 117 3.50 -1.72 16.39
CA LYS A 117 2.08 -1.61 16.77
C LYS A 117 1.40 -0.45 16.03
N THR A 118 0.09 -0.35 16.21
CA THR A 118 -0.73 0.75 15.68
C THR A 118 -1.76 1.16 16.73
N ALA A 119 -2.16 2.42 16.71
CA ALA A 119 -3.24 2.94 17.55
C ALA A 119 -3.96 4.08 16.82
N ARG A 120 -5.27 4.19 17.06
CA ARG A 120 -6.03 5.39 16.70
C ARG A 120 -5.60 6.54 17.62
N CYS A 121 -5.58 7.76 17.09
CA CYS A 121 -5.18 8.94 17.84
C CYS A 121 -6.06 10.12 17.45
N GLU A 122 -7.07 10.40 18.27
CA GLU A 122 -7.93 11.58 18.09
C GLU A 122 -7.17 12.88 18.36
N GLU A 123 -6.20 12.85 19.28
CA GLU A 123 -5.40 14.03 19.60
C GLU A 123 -4.61 14.55 18.38
N PHE A 124 -4.12 13.67 17.51
CA PHE A 124 -3.40 14.07 16.30
C PHE A 124 -4.31 14.74 15.24
N ARG A 125 -5.64 14.68 15.41
CA ARG A 125 -6.57 15.46 14.58
C ARG A 125 -6.62 16.93 14.98
N THR A 126 -6.21 17.28 16.19
CA THR A 126 -6.14 18.68 16.64
C THR A 126 -4.78 19.30 16.34
N VAL A 127 -4.73 20.64 16.27
CA VAL A 127 -3.49 21.40 16.06
C VAL A 127 -2.53 21.16 17.23
N GLU A 128 -3.05 21.14 18.46
CA GLU A 128 -2.28 20.96 19.69
C GLU A 128 -1.59 19.60 19.74
N GLY A 129 -2.29 18.53 19.34
CA GLY A 129 -1.69 17.19 19.29
C GLY A 129 -0.60 17.08 18.22
N ARG A 130 -0.75 17.76 17.08
CA ARG A 130 0.30 17.82 16.05
C ARG A 130 1.49 18.68 16.45
N GLN A 131 1.24 19.79 17.14
CA GLN A 131 2.30 20.61 17.74
C GLN A 131 3.16 19.80 18.71
N LEU A 132 2.52 19.05 19.62
CA LEU A 132 3.24 18.17 20.55
C LEU A 132 4.02 17.08 19.81
N ALA A 133 3.45 16.49 18.76
CA ALA A 133 4.16 15.53 17.92
C ALA A 133 5.40 16.15 17.25
N TYR A 134 5.30 17.38 16.74
CA TYR A 134 6.43 18.11 16.15
C TYR A 134 7.54 18.35 17.18
N GLU A 135 7.18 18.80 18.38
CA GLU A 135 8.14 18.97 19.49
C GLU A 135 8.90 17.68 19.79
N ARG A 136 8.22 16.53 19.81
CA ARG A 136 8.89 15.23 20.00
C ARG A 136 9.87 14.89 18.87
N LEU A 137 9.54 15.21 17.61
CA LEU A 137 10.48 14.99 16.51
C LEU A 137 11.75 15.84 16.68
N VAL A 138 11.60 17.11 17.07
CA VAL A 138 12.72 18.02 17.32
C VAL A 138 13.56 17.57 18.51
N GLU A 139 12.93 17.22 19.64
CA GLU A 139 13.60 16.68 20.84
C GLU A 139 14.47 15.45 20.50
N HIS A 140 13.97 14.61 19.59
CA HIS A 140 14.66 13.39 19.16
C HIS A 140 15.59 13.61 17.97
N ASN A 141 15.77 14.83 17.47
CA ASN A 141 16.57 15.14 16.28
C ASN A 141 16.17 14.27 15.07
N ILE A 142 14.88 14.02 14.89
CA ILE A 142 14.35 13.36 13.69
C ILE A 142 14.19 14.45 12.63
N ASP A 143 14.68 14.21 11.41
CA ASP A 143 14.66 15.17 10.30
C ASP A 143 13.56 14.89 9.28
N ALA A 144 13.11 13.64 9.19
CA ALA A 144 12.05 13.21 8.28
C ALA A 144 11.24 12.04 8.86
N LEU A 145 9.99 11.89 8.40
CA LEU A 145 9.12 10.79 8.76
C LEU A 145 8.80 9.89 7.57
N VAL A 146 8.79 8.58 7.82
CA VAL A 146 8.21 7.57 6.95
C VAL A 146 6.95 7.00 7.61
N ALA A 147 5.79 7.33 7.05
CA ALA A 147 4.49 6.93 7.57
C ALA A 147 3.91 5.77 6.75
N ILE A 148 3.69 4.63 7.39
CA ILE A 148 3.18 3.42 6.75
C ILE A 148 1.73 3.20 7.20
N GLY A 149 0.79 3.21 6.25
CA GLY A 149 -0.62 3.01 6.57
C GLY A 149 -1.55 3.27 5.39
N GLY A 150 -2.85 3.32 5.68
CA GLY A 150 -3.90 3.66 4.71
C GLY A 150 -4.22 5.15 4.66
N ASP A 151 -5.40 5.47 4.12
CA ASP A 151 -5.88 6.84 3.88
C ASP A 151 -5.76 7.77 5.09
N GLY A 152 -6.28 7.37 6.25
CA GLY A 152 -6.24 8.18 7.47
C GLY A 152 -4.82 8.51 7.94
N THR A 153 -3.86 7.59 7.74
CA THR A 153 -2.46 7.81 8.07
C THR A 153 -1.83 8.86 7.16
N LEU A 154 -2.08 8.75 5.85
CA LEU A 154 -1.55 9.70 4.87
C LEU A 154 -2.23 11.07 4.98
N THR A 155 -3.50 11.11 5.38
CA THR A 155 -4.21 12.36 5.70
C THR A 155 -3.57 13.08 6.86
N GLY A 156 -3.30 12.37 7.96
CA GLY A 156 -2.57 12.93 9.11
C GLY A 156 -1.18 13.44 8.70
N ALA A 157 -0.44 12.66 7.90
CA ALA A 157 0.88 13.02 7.40
C ALA A 157 0.83 14.30 6.54
N ARG A 158 -0.15 14.41 5.63
CA ARG A 158 -0.32 15.58 4.77
C ARG A 158 -0.57 16.85 5.58
N ILE A 159 -1.50 16.80 6.54
CA ILE A 159 -1.85 17.97 7.36
C ILE A 159 -0.63 18.38 8.20
N PHE A 160 0.01 17.42 8.88
CA PHE A 160 1.21 17.66 9.67
C PHE A 160 2.34 18.28 8.85
N ALA A 161 2.62 17.73 7.67
CA ALA A 161 3.70 18.21 6.84
C ALA A 161 3.44 19.60 6.24
N GLN A 162 2.17 19.94 5.96
CA GLN A 162 1.78 21.29 5.52
C GLN A 162 1.92 22.31 6.65
N GLU A 163 1.52 21.93 7.87
CA GLU A 163 1.51 22.80 9.05
C GLU A 163 2.92 23.13 9.55
N PHE A 164 3.81 22.13 9.59
CA PHE A 164 5.16 22.26 10.13
C PHE A 164 6.26 22.32 9.06
N ASN A 165 5.90 22.30 7.77
CA ASN A 165 6.84 22.18 6.65
C ASN A 165 7.85 21.04 6.83
N TYR A 166 7.36 19.90 7.35
CA TYR A 166 8.20 18.80 7.77
C TYR A 166 8.27 17.70 6.68
N PRO A 167 9.44 17.13 6.35
CA PRO A 167 9.55 16.10 5.32
C PRO A 167 8.85 14.81 5.73
N VAL A 168 7.81 14.41 4.99
CA VAL A 168 7.12 13.14 5.20
C VAL A 168 6.99 12.37 3.89
N VAL A 169 7.32 11.08 3.93
CA VAL A 169 7.10 10.12 2.84
C VAL A 169 6.13 9.03 3.34
N GLY A 170 5.13 8.71 2.53
CA GLY A 170 4.12 7.71 2.86
C GLY A 170 4.34 6.40 2.14
N LEU A 171 4.00 5.29 2.79
CA LEU A 171 3.91 3.97 2.17
C LEU A 171 2.48 3.42 2.32
N PRO A 172 1.89 2.86 1.24
CA PRO A 172 0.51 2.38 1.22
C PRO A 172 0.39 1.03 1.93
N GLY A 173 0.29 1.05 3.27
CA GLY A 173 0.11 -0.13 4.12
C GLY A 173 -1.36 -0.35 4.47
N THR A 174 -2.11 -0.99 3.59
CA THR A 174 -3.54 -1.29 3.79
C THR A 174 -3.95 -2.49 2.93
N ILE A 175 -4.92 -3.28 3.42
CA ILE A 175 -5.51 -4.38 2.66
C ILE A 175 -6.60 -3.93 1.68
N ASP A 176 -7.13 -2.70 1.84
CA ASP A 176 -8.33 -2.24 1.12
C ASP A 176 -8.04 -1.92 -0.36
N ASN A 177 -6.76 -1.71 -0.72
CA ASN A 177 -6.28 -1.33 -2.05
C ASN A 177 -6.97 -0.09 -2.65
N ASP A 178 -7.37 0.84 -1.79
CA ASP A 178 -8.19 2.02 -2.07
C ASP A 178 -7.38 3.30 -2.36
N LEU A 179 -6.06 3.27 -2.19
CA LEU A 179 -5.20 4.44 -2.39
C LEU A 179 -4.95 4.74 -3.87
N PHE A 180 -5.21 5.98 -4.28
CA PHE A 180 -5.02 6.42 -5.65
C PHE A 180 -3.54 6.60 -6.01
N GLY A 181 -3.17 6.30 -7.26
CA GLY A 181 -1.81 6.44 -7.77
C GLY A 181 -0.91 5.23 -7.51
N THR A 182 -1.45 4.15 -6.94
CA THR A 182 -0.77 2.85 -6.87
C THR A 182 -1.70 1.73 -7.33
N ASP A 183 -1.18 0.81 -8.13
CA ASP A 183 -1.94 -0.33 -8.68
C ASP A 183 -2.28 -1.32 -7.56
N VAL A 184 -1.37 -1.50 -6.60
CA VAL A 184 -1.51 -2.37 -5.44
C VAL A 184 -0.96 -1.72 -4.16
N THR A 185 -1.56 -2.05 -3.02
CA THR A 185 -1.12 -1.64 -1.68
C THR A 185 -0.48 -2.82 -0.94
N ILE A 186 0.37 -2.53 0.04
CA ILE A 186 1.04 -3.55 0.85
C ILE A 186 0.01 -4.24 1.75
N GLY A 187 -0.15 -5.54 1.54
CA GLY A 187 -1.05 -6.42 2.28
C GLY A 187 -2.28 -6.86 1.49
N TYR A 188 -2.53 -6.23 0.33
CA TYR A 188 -3.67 -6.57 -0.52
C TYR A 188 -3.60 -8.01 -1.04
N ASP A 189 -2.43 -8.43 -1.53
CA ASP A 189 -2.24 -9.77 -2.09
C ASP A 189 -2.39 -10.86 -1.02
N THR A 190 -1.87 -10.62 0.18
CA THR A 190 -2.02 -11.55 1.30
C THR A 190 -3.48 -11.65 1.76
N ALA A 191 -4.21 -10.53 1.79
CA ALA A 191 -5.64 -10.54 2.11
C ALA A 191 -6.44 -11.33 1.07
N LEU A 192 -6.15 -11.16 -0.23
CA LEU A 192 -6.77 -11.94 -1.31
C LEU A 192 -6.51 -13.45 -1.16
N ASN A 193 -5.27 -13.86 -0.89
CA ASN A 193 -4.95 -15.27 -0.66
C ASN A 193 -5.68 -15.83 0.57
N THR A 194 -5.82 -15.02 1.62
CA THR A 194 -6.59 -15.40 2.82
C THR A 194 -8.08 -15.60 2.49
N ILE A 195 -8.66 -14.71 1.70
CA ILE A 195 -10.05 -14.84 1.22
C ILE A 195 -10.20 -16.13 0.42
N MET A 196 -9.33 -16.37 -0.56
CA MET A 196 -9.33 -17.58 -1.38
C MET A 196 -9.29 -18.85 -0.52
N GLU A 197 -8.33 -18.95 0.42
CA GLU A 197 -8.21 -20.10 1.32
C GLU A 197 -9.47 -20.32 2.19
N CYS A 198 -10.12 -19.24 2.64
CA CYS A 198 -11.36 -19.33 3.41
C CYS A 198 -12.53 -19.79 2.53
N VAL A 199 -12.65 -19.24 1.32
CA VAL A 199 -13.72 -19.61 0.37
C VAL A 199 -13.58 -21.07 -0.05
N ASP A 200 -12.37 -21.54 -0.35
CA ASP A 200 -12.13 -22.95 -0.74
C ASP A 200 -12.59 -23.91 0.36
N LYS A 201 -12.25 -23.63 1.62
CA LYS A 201 -12.72 -24.44 2.77
C LYS A 201 -14.23 -24.44 2.92
N ILE A 202 -14.89 -23.31 2.65
CA ILE A 202 -16.35 -23.21 2.68
C ILE A 202 -16.95 -24.04 1.54
N ARG A 203 -16.37 -23.96 0.33
CA ARG A 203 -16.81 -24.67 -0.87
C ARG A 203 -16.84 -26.18 -0.70
N ASP A 204 -15.85 -26.75 -0.02
CA ASP A 204 -15.80 -28.19 0.30
C ASP A 204 -17.05 -28.65 1.06
N THR A 205 -17.58 -27.81 1.95
CA THR A 205 -18.81 -28.09 2.72
C THR A 205 -20.08 -27.70 1.98
N ALA A 206 -20.01 -26.69 1.12
CA ALA A 206 -21.14 -26.16 0.36
C ALA A 206 -21.67 -27.17 -0.67
N THR A 207 -20.76 -27.87 -1.35
CA THR A 207 -21.10 -28.80 -2.45
C THR A 207 -22.05 -29.93 -2.02
N SER A 208 -22.14 -30.20 -0.71
CA SER A 208 -22.98 -31.25 -0.12
C SER A 208 -24.46 -30.85 0.06
N HIS A 209 -24.78 -29.56 -0.01
CA HIS A 209 -26.12 -29.03 0.22
C HIS A 209 -26.39 -27.85 -0.72
N GLU A 210 -27.42 -27.94 -1.56
CA GLU A 210 -27.88 -26.90 -2.50
C GLU A 210 -28.22 -25.56 -1.82
N ARG A 211 -27.18 -24.79 -1.48
CA ARG A 211 -27.23 -23.60 -0.62
C ARG A 211 -26.55 -22.40 -1.25
N LEU A 212 -27.04 -21.23 -0.85
CA LEU A 212 -26.44 -19.93 -1.16
C LEU A 212 -25.56 -19.48 0.01
N PHE A 213 -24.28 -19.25 -0.25
CA PHE A 213 -23.33 -18.75 0.73
C PHE A 213 -22.98 -17.28 0.42
N PHE A 214 -23.28 -16.39 1.36
CA PHE A 214 -22.76 -15.03 1.34
C PHE A 214 -21.53 -14.94 2.25
N ILE A 215 -20.40 -14.58 1.68
CA ILE A 215 -19.12 -14.46 2.39
C ILE A 215 -18.75 -12.98 2.45
N GLU A 216 -18.76 -12.41 3.66
CA GLU A 216 -18.37 -11.03 3.89
C GLU A 216 -16.85 -10.89 3.94
N VAL A 217 -16.32 -10.00 3.10
CA VAL A 217 -14.91 -9.67 3.03
C VAL A 217 -14.68 -8.20 3.40
N MET A 218 -13.47 -7.89 3.86
CA MET A 218 -13.11 -6.52 4.19
C MET A 218 -12.97 -5.65 2.93
N GLY A 219 -12.82 -4.35 3.11
CA GLY A 219 -12.62 -3.40 2.01
C GLY A 219 -13.27 -2.03 2.21
N ARG A 220 -14.08 -1.88 3.26
CA ARG A 220 -14.78 -0.64 3.62
C ARG A 220 -15.60 -0.07 2.45
N GLU A 221 -15.16 1.01 1.84
CA GLU A 221 -15.88 1.65 0.73
C GLU A 221 -15.38 1.16 -0.64
N ALA A 222 -14.46 0.20 -0.66
CA ALA A 222 -13.84 -0.33 -1.88
C ALA A 222 -14.13 -1.82 -2.09
N GLY A 223 -14.56 -2.16 -3.30
CA GLY A 223 -14.94 -3.51 -3.72
C GLY A 223 -13.79 -4.40 -4.19
N PHE A 224 -12.52 -3.95 -4.15
CA PHE A 224 -11.40 -4.66 -4.76
C PHE A 224 -11.15 -6.06 -4.20
N LEU A 225 -11.33 -6.26 -2.90
CA LEU A 225 -11.16 -7.58 -2.26
C LEU A 225 -12.31 -8.53 -2.63
N ALA A 226 -13.55 -8.04 -2.64
CA ALA A 226 -14.71 -8.83 -3.02
C ALA A 226 -14.64 -9.24 -4.50
N LEU A 227 -14.34 -8.31 -5.40
CA LEU A 227 -14.28 -8.56 -6.83
C LEU A 227 -13.16 -9.54 -7.20
N ASN A 228 -11.92 -9.22 -6.86
CA ASN A 228 -10.80 -10.10 -7.21
C ASN A 228 -10.78 -11.39 -6.38
N GLY A 229 -11.29 -11.36 -5.15
CA GLY A 229 -11.49 -12.55 -4.34
C GLY A 229 -12.51 -13.50 -4.98
N ALA A 230 -13.58 -12.97 -5.57
CA ALA A 230 -14.59 -13.79 -6.25
C ALA A 230 -14.01 -14.47 -7.49
N ILE A 231 -13.25 -13.72 -8.30
CA ILE A 231 -12.55 -14.27 -9.48
C ILE A 231 -11.55 -15.35 -9.05
N ALA A 232 -10.70 -15.06 -8.06
CA ALA A 232 -9.65 -15.98 -7.61
C ALA A 232 -10.20 -17.28 -7.01
N SER A 233 -11.34 -17.20 -6.32
CA SER A 233 -11.99 -18.37 -5.69
C SER A 233 -13.02 -19.06 -6.58
N GLY A 234 -13.25 -18.58 -7.81
CA GLY A 234 -14.28 -19.11 -8.71
C GLY A 234 -15.71 -18.95 -8.16
N SER A 235 -15.96 -17.87 -7.43
CA SER A 235 -17.29 -17.56 -6.89
C SER A 235 -18.20 -17.01 -7.98
N GLU A 236 -19.50 -17.25 -7.84
CA GLU A 236 -20.50 -16.91 -8.85
C GLU A 236 -20.67 -15.41 -9.01
N ALA A 237 -20.48 -14.63 -7.95
CA ALA A 237 -20.55 -13.18 -8.04
C ALA A 237 -19.85 -12.46 -6.89
N ALA A 238 -19.75 -11.13 -7.05
CA ALA A 238 -19.33 -10.19 -6.02
C ALA A 238 -20.33 -9.03 -5.92
N ILE A 239 -20.72 -8.69 -4.69
CA ILE A 239 -21.52 -7.50 -4.38
C ILE A 239 -20.58 -6.43 -3.83
N ILE A 240 -20.53 -5.29 -4.51
CA ILE A 240 -19.55 -4.23 -4.27
C ILE A 240 -20.22 -2.85 -4.22
N PRO A 241 -19.75 -1.94 -3.34
CA PRO A 241 -20.40 -0.65 -3.13
C PRO A 241 -20.42 0.24 -4.38
N GLU A 242 -19.43 0.10 -5.27
CA GLU A 242 -19.30 0.93 -6.47
C GLU A 242 -20.44 0.70 -7.49
N ILE A 243 -21.08 -0.47 -7.48
CA ILE A 243 -22.15 -0.82 -8.44
C ILE A 243 -23.50 -0.92 -7.74
N TYR A 244 -23.51 -1.14 -6.42
CA TYR A 244 -24.73 -1.39 -5.65
C TYR A 244 -25.81 -0.30 -5.79
N LEU A 245 -25.42 0.96 -6.01
CA LEU A 245 -26.36 2.07 -6.21
C LEU A 245 -26.88 2.18 -7.65
N GLU A 246 -26.15 1.63 -8.63
CA GLU A 246 -26.51 1.69 -10.04
C GLU A 246 -27.39 0.51 -10.46
N ARG A 247 -27.16 -0.67 -9.86
CA ARG A 247 -27.83 -1.92 -10.23
C ARG A 247 -28.14 -2.77 -9.02
N ASP A 248 -29.28 -3.45 -9.10
CA ASP A 248 -29.64 -4.47 -8.12
C ASP A 248 -28.92 -5.78 -8.42
N GLN A 249 -27.64 -5.82 -8.04
CA GLN A 249 -26.75 -6.96 -8.30
C GLN A 249 -27.36 -8.28 -7.80
N LEU A 250 -28.07 -8.26 -6.67
CA LEU A 250 -28.69 -9.44 -6.10
C LEU A 250 -29.83 -9.96 -6.98
N ALA A 251 -30.72 -9.09 -7.44
CA ALA A 251 -31.83 -9.47 -8.30
C ALA A 251 -31.33 -10.02 -9.64
N GLU A 252 -30.37 -9.32 -10.27
CA GLU A 252 -29.77 -9.76 -11.54
C GLU A 252 -29.19 -11.18 -11.40
N MET A 253 -28.42 -11.43 -10.34
CA MET A 253 -27.85 -12.76 -10.07
C MET A 253 -28.92 -13.85 -9.88
N ILE A 254 -30.01 -13.53 -9.19
CA ILE A 254 -31.10 -14.49 -8.95
C ILE A 254 -31.83 -14.81 -10.26
N GLU A 255 -32.04 -13.81 -11.12
CA GLU A 255 -32.70 -13.95 -12.42
C GLU A 255 -31.84 -14.67 -13.46
N THR A 256 -30.55 -14.34 -13.57
CA THR A 256 -29.66 -14.90 -14.61
C THR A 256 -29.21 -16.33 -14.33
N GLY A 257 -29.38 -16.82 -13.10
CA GLY A 257 -29.43 -18.26 -12.86
C GLY A 257 -28.58 -18.74 -11.70
N PHE A 258 -29.14 -18.69 -10.49
CA PHE A 258 -28.93 -19.78 -9.52
C PHE A 258 -29.51 -21.12 -10.02
N ARG A 259 -30.34 -21.09 -11.07
CA ARG A 259 -31.04 -22.26 -11.59
C ARG A 259 -30.51 -22.65 -12.97
N LYS A 260 -29.70 -23.72 -13.01
CA LYS A 260 -29.85 -24.84 -13.99
C LYS A 260 -28.91 -26.05 -13.80
N SER A 261 -27.81 -25.98 -13.05
CA SER A 261 -26.90 -27.17 -12.96
C SER A 261 -25.91 -27.24 -11.78
N LYS A 262 -25.71 -26.19 -10.97
CA LYS A 262 -24.69 -26.18 -9.90
C LYS A 262 -25.29 -26.51 -8.53
N SER A 263 -24.61 -27.37 -7.77
CA SER A 263 -25.06 -27.89 -6.47
C SER A 263 -24.84 -26.94 -5.29
N SER A 264 -24.19 -25.79 -5.45
CA SER A 264 -24.04 -24.74 -4.43
C SER A 264 -23.53 -23.46 -5.07
N SER A 265 -23.84 -22.29 -4.50
CA SER A 265 -23.32 -21.01 -5.00
C SER A 265 -22.79 -20.13 -3.89
N ILE A 266 -21.71 -19.41 -4.20
CA ILE A 266 -20.93 -18.56 -3.31
C ILE A 266 -20.91 -17.14 -3.88
N VAL A 267 -21.22 -16.18 -3.02
CA VAL A 267 -21.25 -14.76 -3.34
C VAL A 267 -20.38 -14.02 -2.34
N LEU A 268 -19.38 -13.30 -2.83
CA LEU A 268 -18.59 -12.42 -1.97
C LEU A 268 -19.29 -11.08 -1.81
N VAL A 269 -19.31 -10.55 -0.60
CA VAL A 269 -19.96 -9.28 -0.27
C VAL A 269 -18.94 -8.40 0.43
N ALA A 270 -18.69 -7.20 -0.10
CA ALA A 270 -17.84 -6.23 0.56
C ALA A 270 -18.49 -5.72 1.87
N GLU A 271 -17.70 -5.57 2.93
CA GLU A 271 -18.10 -4.92 4.18
C GLU A 271 -18.42 -3.45 3.89
N SER A 272 -19.68 -3.09 3.71
CA SER A 272 -20.07 -1.71 3.45
C SER A 272 -21.44 -1.43 4.04
N GLU A 273 -21.60 -0.23 4.61
CA GLU A 273 -22.91 0.23 5.08
C GLU A 273 -23.91 0.35 3.92
N VAL A 274 -23.41 0.68 2.71
CA VAL A 274 -24.23 0.83 1.51
C VAL A 274 -24.86 -0.50 1.08
N THR A 275 -24.09 -1.60 1.15
CA THR A 275 -24.57 -2.94 0.80
C THR A 275 -25.34 -3.61 1.93
N GLY A 276 -25.22 -3.10 3.17
CA GLY A 276 -25.74 -3.74 4.38
C GLY A 276 -24.94 -4.98 4.81
N GLY A 277 -23.77 -5.21 4.20
CA GLY A 277 -22.94 -6.40 4.41
C GLY A 277 -23.63 -7.71 4.02
N ALA A 278 -22.98 -8.84 4.31
CA ALA A 278 -23.52 -10.16 3.96
C ALA A 278 -24.80 -10.49 4.74
N ILE A 279 -24.95 -9.97 5.96
CA ILE A 279 -26.16 -10.15 6.77
C ILE A 279 -27.35 -9.43 6.13
N GLY A 280 -27.17 -8.17 5.71
CA GLY A 280 -28.23 -7.38 5.06
C GLY A 280 -28.70 -8.02 3.77
N VAL A 281 -27.75 -8.44 2.92
CA VAL A 281 -28.03 -9.17 1.68
C VAL A 281 -28.77 -10.48 1.96
N ALA A 282 -28.30 -11.28 2.92
CA ALA A 282 -28.95 -12.55 3.27
C ALA A 282 -30.37 -12.37 3.83
N ALA A 283 -30.60 -11.33 4.65
CA ALA A 283 -31.92 -10.99 5.16
C ALA A 283 -32.88 -10.61 4.03
N ARG A 284 -32.39 -9.85 3.05
CA ARG A 284 -33.14 -9.50 1.84
C ARG A 284 -33.54 -10.73 1.04
N VAL A 285 -32.60 -11.66 0.78
CA VAL A 285 -32.89 -12.92 0.07
C VAL A 285 -33.94 -13.75 0.81
N LYS A 286 -33.83 -13.91 2.12
CA LYS A 286 -34.82 -14.69 2.90
C LYS A 286 -36.23 -14.10 2.82
N LYS A 287 -36.35 -12.78 2.68
CA LYS A 287 -37.63 -12.07 2.58
C LYS A 287 -38.21 -12.16 1.17
N GLU A 288 -37.41 -11.90 0.15
CA GLU A 288 -37.86 -11.81 -1.25
C GLU A 288 -37.91 -13.18 -1.94
N TYR A 289 -37.04 -14.11 -1.53
CA TYR A 289 -36.86 -15.42 -2.16
C TYR A 289 -36.71 -16.54 -1.10
N PRO A 290 -37.78 -16.83 -0.32
CA PRO A 290 -37.75 -17.76 0.82
C PRO A 290 -37.42 -19.21 0.44
N GLN A 291 -37.47 -19.56 -0.85
CA GLN A 291 -37.13 -20.89 -1.36
C GLN A 291 -35.62 -21.22 -1.28
N PHE A 292 -34.74 -20.23 -1.11
CA PHE A 292 -33.30 -20.47 -1.04
C PHE A 292 -32.84 -20.67 0.40
N ASP A 293 -32.07 -21.73 0.64
CA ASP A 293 -31.38 -21.92 1.93
C ASP A 293 -30.08 -21.10 1.94
N VAL A 294 -30.07 -20.04 2.75
CA VAL A 294 -28.98 -19.05 2.81
C VAL A 294 -28.10 -19.27 4.03
N ARG A 295 -26.79 -19.23 3.83
CA ARG A 295 -25.76 -19.21 4.86
C ARG A 295 -24.89 -17.97 4.72
N VAL A 296 -24.42 -17.46 5.86
CA VAL A 296 -23.57 -16.28 5.93
C VAL A 296 -22.30 -16.65 6.65
N SER A 297 -21.16 -16.17 6.17
CA SER A 297 -19.87 -16.27 6.85
C SER A 297 -19.17 -14.92 6.78
N ILE A 298 -18.71 -14.41 7.93
CA ILE A 298 -18.01 -13.14 8.02
C ILE A 298 -16.55 -13.44 8.33
N LEU A 299 -15.66 -13.20 7.36
CA LEU A 299 -14.24 -13.49 7.54
C LEU A 299 -13.59 -12.53 8.53
N GLY A 300 -14.00 -11.25 8.50
CA GLY A 300 -13.52 -10.20 9.38
C GLY A 300 -11.99 -10.10 9.41
N HIS A 301 -11.42 -9.98 10.61
CA HIS A 301 -10.01 -9.66 10.83
C HIS A 301 -9.02 -10.77 10.44
N LEU A 302 -9.48 -11.96 10.06
CA LEU A 302 -8.60 -13.00 9.50
C LEU A 302 -7.79 -12.46 8.31
N GLN A 303 -8.40 -11.58 7.52
CA GLN A 303 -7.84 -10.98 6.30
C GLN A 303 -6.67 -10.01 6.57
N ARG A 304 -6.50 -9.52 7.81
CA ARG A 304 -5.38 -8.65 8.20
C ARG A 304 -4.20 -9.42 8.80
N GLY A 305 -4.45 -10.64 9.24
CA GLY A 305 -3.46 -11.52 9.84
C GLY A 305 -2.67 -12.31 8.80
N GLY A 306 -1.79 -13.19 9.29
CA GLY A 306 -1.05 -14.11 8.43
C GLY A 306 0.32 -13.58 7.99
N SER A 307 1.13 -14.51 7.48
CA SER A 307 2.45 -14.18 6.93
C SER A 307 2.26 -13.52 5.57
N PRO A 308 2.93 -12.39 5.27
CA PRO A 308 2.80 -11.77 3.96
C PRO A 308 3.30 -12.72 2.87
N THR A 309 2.63 -12.70 1.73
CA THR A 309 3.01 -13.45 0.52
C THR A 309 4.36 -12.96 -0.03
N ALA A 310 4.90 -13.69 -1.01
CA ALA A 310 6.11 -13.26 -1.71
C ALA A 310 5.92 -11.88 -2.37
N GLN A 311 4.75 -11.64 -2.98
CA GLN A 311 4.44 -10.38 -3.66
C GLN A 311 4.44 -9.20 -2.69
N ASP A 312 3.74 -9.31 -1.55
CA ASP A 312 3.71 -8.24 -0.55
C ASP A 312 5.07 -7.97 0.07
N ARG A 313 5.89 -9.00 0.31
CA ARG A 313 7.27 -8.82 0.80
C ARG A 313 8.14 -8.08 -0.21
N ILE A 314 8.06 -8.44 -1.49
CA ILE A 314 8.83 -7.81 -2.57
C ILE A 314 8.37 -6.35 -2.74
N LEU A 315 7.06 -6.13 -2.82
CA LEU A 315 6.46 -4.79 -2.97
C LEU A 315 6.87 -3.87 -1.81
N ALA A 316 6.64 -4.31 -0.58
CA ALA A 316 7.01 -3.55 0.62
C ALA A 316 8.51 -3.26 0.69
N THR A 317 9.34 -4.21 0.24
CA THR A 317 10.79 -4.01 0.19
C THR A 317 11.18 -2.95 -0.84
N ARG A 318 10.64 -3.03 -2.06
CA ARG A 318 10.92 -2.05 -3.13
C ARG A 318 10.45 -0.65 -2.72
N MET A 319 9.24 -0.55 -2.19
CA MET A 319 8.67 0.73 -1.74
C MET A 319 9.45 1.31 -0.56
N GLY A 320 9.86 0.48 0.41
CA GLY A 320 10.64 0.93 1.56
C GLY A 320 12.02 1.47 1.19
N VAL A 321 12.71 0.86 0.22
CA VAL A 321 13.96 1.40 -0.33
C VAL A 321 13.70 2.71 -1.07
N ALA A 322 12.68 2.73 -1.94
CA ALA A 322 12.33 3.93 -2.70
C ALA A 322 11.89 5.12 -1.83
N ALA A 323 11.36 4.88 -0.63
CA ALA A 323 11.07 5.94 0.33
C ALA A 323 12.34 6.66 0.80
N ILE A 324 13.44 5.91 0.98
CA ILE A 324 14.74 6.49 1.32
C ILE A 324 15.33 7.21 0.11
N ASP A 325 15.25 6.61 -1.09
CA ASP A 325 15.68 7.29 -2.32
C ASP A 325 14.94 8.62 -2.51
N ALA A 326 13.63 8.65 -2.25
CA ALA A 326 12.82 9.87 -2.32
C ALA A 326 13.31 10.93 -1.32
N LEU A 327 13.61 10.56 -0.08
CA LEU A 327 14.17 11.49 0.92
C LEU A 327 15.56 12.03 0.51
N LEU A 328 16.40 11.17 -0.08
CA LEU A 328 17.72 11.56 -0.60
C LEU A 328 17.62 12.53 -1.79
N ASP A 329 16.58 12.36 -2.61
CA ASP A 329 16.24 13.25 -3.73
C ASP A 329 15.43 14.50 -3.28
N ASP A 330 15.41 14.81 -1.98
CA ASP A 330 14.68 15.92 -1.32
C ASP A 330 13.18 15.97 -1.68
N GLN A 331 12.59 14.81 -2.00
CA GLN A 331 11.16 14.68 -2.19
C GLN A 331 10.44 14.73 -0.84
N ARG A 332 9.30 15.42 -0.82
CA ARG A 332 8.48 15.62 0.38
C ARG A 332 7.01 15.50 0.03
N ASN A 333 6.20 15.07 0.99
CA ASN A 333 4.74 15.02 0.88
C ASN A 333 4.23 14.10 -0.23
N VAL A 334 4.96 13.00 -0.43
CA VAL A 334 4.67 11.98 -1.45
C VAL A 334 4.44 10.62 -0.80
N MET A 335 3.50 9.88 -1.36
CA MET A 335 3.35 8.44 -1.17
C MET A 335 4.15 7.72 -2.25
N ILE A 336 4.88 6.67 -1.88
CA ILE A 336 5.50 5.76 -2.84
C ILE A 336 4.43 4.80 -3.37
N GLY A 337 4.23 4.79 -4.68
CA GLY A 337 3.31 3.89 -5.36
C GLY A 337 4.04 2.94 -6.31
N ILE A 338 3.31 1.96 -6.84
CA ILE A 338 3.74 1.18 -8.00
C ILE A 338 2.70 1.34 -9.12
N GLN A 339 3.16 1.68 -10.32
CA GLN A 339 2.32 1.77 -11.51
C GLN A 339 3.04 1.11 -12.69
N ASN A 340 2.37 0.20 -13.39
CA ASN A 340 2.98 -0.54 -14.51
C ASN A 340 4.33 -1.17 -14.12
N ASN A 341 4.39 -1.75 -12.92
CA ASN A 341 5.59 -2.33 -12.30
C ASN A 341 6.77 -1.36 -12.07
N ALA A 342 6.57 -0.06 -12.25
CA ALA A 342 7.54 0.99 -11.96
C ALA A 342 7.19 1.71 -10.65
N ILE A 343 8.21 2.10 -9.88
CA ILE A 343 8.02 2.94 -8.70
C ILE A 343 7.65 4.36 -9.16
N VAL A 344 6.63 4.93 -8.52
CA VAL A 344 6.17 6.29 -8.77
C VAL A 344 6.05 7.08 -7.46
N TYR A 345 6.20 8.39 -7.53
CA TYR A 345 5.99 9.29 -6.41
C TYR A 345 4.66 10.02 -6.60
N VAL A 346 3.72 9.76 -5.69
CA VAL A 346 2.36 10.28 -5.77
C VAL A 346 2.18 11.34 -4.69
N PRO A 347 1.92 12.61 -5.02
CA PRO A 347 1.63 13.62 -4.00
C PRO A 347 0.46 13.21 -3.10
N PHE A 348 0.56 13.43 -1.79
CA PHE A 348 -0.52 13.07 -0.85
C PHE A 348 -1.87 13.67 -1.24
N SER A 349 -1.88 14.89 -1.80
CA SER A 349 -3.08 15.56 -2.28
C SER A 349 -3.82 14.79 -3.38
N LYS A 350 -3.11 13.98 -4.18
CA LYS A 350 -3.69 13.11 -5.21
C LYS A 350 -4.03 11.72 -4.67
N ALA A 351 -3.19 11.17 -3.80
CA ALA A 351 -3.35 9.81 -3.28
C ALA A 351 -4.63 9.63 -2.42
N ILE A 352 -5.02 10.68 -1.70
CA ILE A 352 -6.08 10.67 -0.67
C ILE A 352 -7.42 11.19 -1.21
N LYS A 353 -7.40 12.21 -2.08
CA LYS A 353 -8.65 12.88 -2.54
C LYS A 353 -9.42 12.10 -3.59
N ASN A 354 -8.74 11.26 -4.35
CA ASN A 354 -9.33 10.58 -5.49
C ASN A 354 -9.69 9.16 -5.09
N LEU A 355 -10.89 8.73 -5.46
CA LEU A 355 -11.26 7.31 -5.39
C LEU A 355 -10.52 6.56 -6.50
N LYS A 356 -9.98 5.40 -6.15
CA LYS A 356 -9.43 4.48 -7.13
C LYS A 356 -10.59 3.80 -7.88
N PRO A 357 -10.68 3.92 -9.21
CA PRO A 357 -11.77 3.31 -9.95
C PRO A 357 -11.60 1.79 -10.02
N ILE A 358 -12.71 1.05 -9.97
CA ILE A 358 -12.73 -0.35 -10.37
C ILE A 358 -12.59 -0.45 -11.88
N ASN A 359 -11.81 -1.42 -12.34
CA ASN A 359 -11.66 -1.71 -13.76
C ASN A 359 -12.90 -2.47 -14.28
N PRO A 360 -13.69 -1.91 -15.21
CA PRO A 360 -14.85 -2.58 -15.79
C PRO A 360 -14.52 -3.92 -16.48
N ASP A 361 -13.31 -4.08 -17.00
CA ASP A 361 -12.89 -5.33 -17.65
C ASP A 361 -12.78 -6.48 -16.64
N ILE A 362 -12.41 -6.17 -15.38
CA ILE A 362 -12.36 -7.17 -14.30
C ILE A 362 -13.78 -7.61 -13.93
N MET A 363 -14.72 -6.66 -13.84
CA MET A 363 -16.14 -6.98 -13.63
C MET A 363 -16.69 -7.88 -14.73
N LYS A 364 -16.47 -7.50 -15.99
CA LYS A 364 -16.89 -8.30 -17.15
C LYS A 364 -16.25 -9.69 -17.15
N THR A 365 -15.01 -9.81 -16.69
CA THR A 365 -14.34 -11.11 -16.55
C THR A 365 -15.10 -12.01 -15.58
N LEU A 366 -15.48 -11.49 -14.40
CA LEU A 366 -16.29 -12.24 -13.43
C LEU A 366 -17.62 -12.70 -14.05
N GLU A 367 -18.36 -11.79 -14.70
CA GLU A 367 -19.63 -12.13 -15.36
C GLU A 367 -19.49 -13.26 -16.40
N ILE A 368 -18.40 -13.29 -17.17
CA ILE A 368 -18.16 -14.30 -18.19
C ILE A 368 -17.81 -15.66 -17.58
N VAL A 369 -16.97 -15.70 -16.53
CA VAL A 369 -16.48 -16.97 -15.96
C VAL A 369 -17.47 -17.62 -14.99
N SER A 370 -18.48 -16.87 -14.54
CA SER A 370 -19.49 -17.33 -13.59
C SER A 370 -20.64 -18.15 -14.20
N ILE A 371 -20.68 -18.33 -15.52
CA ILE A 371 -21.75 -19.08 -16.24
C ILE A 371 -21.84 -20.56 -15.86
#